data_AF-A0A2T6JJ26-F1
#
_entry.id   AF-A0A2T6JJ26-F1
#
_cell.length_a   1.000
_cell.length_b   1.000
_cell.length_c   1.000
_cell.angle_alpha   90.00
_cell.angle_beta   90.00
_cell.angle_gamma   90.00
#
_symmetry.space_group_name_H-M   'P 1'
#
loop_
_entity.id
_entity.type
_entity.pdbx_description
1 polymer ?
#
loop_
_entity_poly.entity_id
_entity_poly.type
_entity_poly.pdbx_seq_one_letter_code
_entity_poly.pdbx_strand_id
1 'polypeptide(L)'
;MSLSSDLTIAQLNPDGSVPVPQAPDAAANAAAEALQREAQFEALKAQVEGLQEILAKPLNEILADRDKFKEAAAAWDAFGAMWMLSQRAMKRVALDLAAQQGLSDEEVVARALAYANRVLNAEEEDLGGTIAPAQLAHIARHKPFLRKQFR
;
A
#
# COMPACT_ATOMS: atom_id res chain seq x y z
N MET A 1 60.09 18.19 65.71
CA MET A 1 60.63 17.50 64.52
C MET A 1 60.66 16.00 64.82
N SER A 2 59.65 15.25 64.39
CA SER A 2 59.77 13.80 64.23
C SER A 2 58.91 13.39 63.04
N LEU A 3 59.58 13.11 61.93
CA LEU A 3 59.01 12.59 60.70
C LEU A 3 59.00 11.06 60.82
N SER A 4 58.02 10.50 61.54
CA SER A 4 57.68 9.08 61.40
C SER A 4 56.46 9.00 60.51
N SER A 5 56.70 9.11 59.20
CA SER A 5 55.75 8.75 58.17
C SER A 5 55.47 7.25 58.32
N ASP A 6 54.22 6.86 58.60
CA ASP A 6 53.79 5.46 58.61
C ASP A 6 53.98 4.86 57.21
N LEU A 7 55.12 4.21 56.98
CA LEU A 7 55.41 3.45 55.77
C LEU A 7 54.54 2.18 55.76
N THR A 8 53.40 2.24 55.08
CA THR A 8 52.57 1.07 54.83
C THR A 8 53.19 0.25 53.70
N ILE A 9 53.66 -0.97 54.01
CA ILE A 9 54.16 -1.93 53.02
C ILE A 9 52.96 -2.59 52.32
N ALA A 10 52.79 -2.35 51.02
CA ALA A 10 51.71 -2.96 50.24
C ALA A 10 51.97 -4.46 50.03
N GLN A 11 51.00 -5.31 50.40
CA GLN A 11 51.07 -6.76 50.13
C GLN A 11 50.75 -7.06 48.67
N LEU A 12 51.54 -7.92 48.01
CA LEU A 12 51.30 -8.36 46.63
C LEU A 12 50.00 -9.17 46.51
N ASN A 13 49.32 -9.04 45.38
CA ASN A 13 48.19 -9.87 45.01
C ASN A 13 48.64 -11.35 44.83
N PRO A 14 47.71 -12.33 44.87
CA PRO A 14 48.02 -13.76 44.76
C PRO A 14 48.72 -14.18 43.46
N ASP A 15 48.65 -13.35 42.43
CA ASP A 15 49.30 -13.51 41.12
C ASP A 15 50.70 -12.86 41.03
N GLY A 16 51.19 -12.30 42.14
CA GLY A 16 52.48 -11.62 42.21
C GLY A 16 52.47 -10.18 41.69
N SER A 17 51.30 -9.62 41.36
CA SER A 17 51.18 -8.21 40.98
C SER A 17 51.14 -7.29 42.21
N VAL A 18 51.72 -6.10 42.10
CA VAL A 18 51.63 -5.06 43.14
C VAL A 18 50.21 -4.46 43.08
N PRO A 19 49.49 -4.30 44.21
CA PRO A 19 48.21 -3.61 44.20
C PRO A 19 48.44 -2.18 43.76
N VAL A 20 48.03 -1.87 42.53
CA VAL A 20 48.01 -0.50 42.04
C VAL A 20 46.87 0.19 42.80
N PRO A 21 47.13 1.29 43.53
CA PRO A 21 46.05 2.07 44.12
C PRO A 21 45.06 2.41 43.00
N GLN A 22 43.78 2.10 43.20
CA GLN A 22 42.76 2.62 42.29
C GLN A 22 42.97 4.12 42.20
N ALA A 23 43.12 4.63 40.97
CA ALA A 23 43.21 6.07 40.76
C ALA A 23 42.03 6.71 41.52
N PRO A 24 42.24 7.80 42.26
CA PRO A 24 41.21 8.41 43.09
C PRO A 24 39.92 8.71 42.31
N ASP A 25 40.04 8.86 40.99
CA ASP A 25 38.95 9.17 40.08
C ASP A 25 38.37 7.94 39.36
N ALA A 26 38.83 6.72 39.64
CA ALA A 26 38.40 5.50 38.93
C ALA A 26 36.90 5.20 39.14
N ALA A 27 36.39 5.39 40.36
CA ALA A 27 34.97 5.27 40.66
C ALA A 27 34.15 6.39 40.01
N ALA A 28 34.70 7.61 39.94
CA ALA A 28 34.06 8.75 39.30
C ALA A 28 34.00 8.58 37.76
N ASN A 29 35.05 8.05 37.15
CA ASN A 29 35.11 7.75 35.72
C ASN A 29 34.17 6.60 35.35
N ALA A 30 34.09 5.54 36.17
CA ALA A 30 33.13 4.46 35.96
C ALA A 30 31.66 4.92 36.08
N ALA A 31 31.37 5.80 37.05
CA ALA A 31 30.05 6.42 37.17
C ALA A 31 29.73 7.35 36.00
N ALA A 32 30.71 8.12 35.51
CA ALA A 32 30.56 8.97 34.34
C ALA A 32 30.33 8.15 33.06
N GLU A 33 31.03 7.05 32.86
CA GLU A 33 30.81 6.11 31.75
C GLU A 33 29.43 5.44 31.83
N ALA A 34 28.98 5.05 33.03
CA ALA A 34 27.64 4.49 33.22
C ALA A 34 26.55 5.51 32.85
N LEU A 35 26.68 6.75 33.31
CA LEU A 35 25.76 7.85 32.95
C LEU A 35 25.77 8.15 31.45
N GLN A 36 26.93 8.10 30.80
CA GLN A 36 27.04 8.26 29.35
C GLN A 36 26.37 7.11 28.58
N ARG A 37 26.49 5.87 29.04
CA ARG A 37 25.79 4.72 28.45
C ARG A 37 24.28 4.84 28.60
N GLU A 38 23.79 5.29 29.75
CA GLU A 38 22.37 5.56 29.96
C GLU A 38 21.87 6.66 29.02
N ALA A 39 22.61 7.76 28.87
CA ALA A 39 22.27 8.83 27.94
C ALA A 39 22.25 8.36 26.47
N GLN A 40 23.19 7.50 26.07
CA GLN A 40 23.21 6.90 24.72
C GLN A 40 22.04 5.95 24.51
N PHE A 41 21.67 5.18 25.53
CA PHE A 41 20.53 4.26 25.46
C PHE A 41 19.21 5.02 25.30
N GLU A 42 19.00 6.09 26.07
CA GLU A 42 17.82 6.94 25.92
C GLU A 42 17.77 7.64 24.56
N ALA A 43 18.91 8.11 24.05
CA ALA A 43 19.00 8.68 22.71
C ALA A 43 18.65 7.65 21.61
N LEU A 44 19.11 6.40 21.76
CA LEU A 44 18.80 5.33 20.82
C LEU A 44 17.33 4.91 20.89
N LYS A 45 16.78 4.83 22.10
CA LYS A 45 15.36 4.54 22.32
C LYS A 45 14.47 5.60 21.66
N ALA A 46 14.78 6.88 21.84
CA ALA A 46 14.07 7.97 21.18
C ALA A 46 14.15 7.89 19.65
N GLN A 47 15.30 7.50 19.10
CA GLN A 47 15.43 7.28 17.65
C GLN A 47 14.58 6.10 17.17
N VAL A 48 14.55 4.99 17.91
CA VAL A 48 13.72 3.82 17.57
C VAL A 48 12.24 4.16 17.63
N GLU A 49 11.79 4.88 18.66
CA GLU A 49 10.40 5.33 18.79
C GLU A 49 10.01 6.26 17.64
N GLY A 50 10.86 7.23 17.29
CA GLY A 50 10.63 8.12 16.14
C GLY A 50 10.58 7.37 14.80
N LEU A 51 11.44 6.37 14.60
CA LEU A 51 11.40 5.52 13.41
C LEU A 51 10.13 4.66 13.38
N GLN A 52 9.73 4.10 14.52
CA GLN A 52 8.52 3.29 14.62
C GLN A 52 7.27 4.12 14.29
N GLU A 53 7.20 5.37 14.74
CA GLU A 53 6.10 6.29 14.42
C GLU A 53 6.02 6.56 12.91
N ILE A 54 7.15 6.91 12.28
CA ILE A 54 7.21 7.20 10.83
C ILE A 54 6.81 5.97 10.01
N LEU A 55 7.29 4.78 10.40
CA LEU A 55 7.03 3.54 9.67
C LEU A 55 5.60 3.00 9.90
N ALA A 56 5.02 3.21 11.09
CA ALA A 56 3.67 2.76 11.40
C ALA A 56 2.59 3.62 10.72
N LYS A 57 2.85 4.92 10.55
CA LYS A 57 1.90 5.88 9.98
C LYS A 57 1.26 5.45 8.64
N PRO A 58 2.01 5.10 7.57
CA PRO A 58 1.41 4.73 6.30
C PRO A 58 0.54 3.47 6.39
N LEU A 59 0.94 2.50 7.23
CA LEU A 59 0.16 1.28 7.41
C LEU A 59 -1.15 1.58 8.15
N ASN A 60 -1.11 2.42 9.18
CA ASN A 60 -2.30 2.85 9.92
C ASN A 60 -3.27 3.61 9.01
N GLU A 61 -2.78 4.49 8.15
CA GLU A 61 -3.60 5.21 7.16
C GLU A 61 -4.27 4.26 6.17
N ILE A 62 -3.54 3.27 5.62
CA ILE A 62 -4.11 2.26 4.72
C ILE A 62 -5.15 1.39 5.45
N LEU A 63 -4.87 0.99 6.69
CA LEU A 63 -5.76 0.16 7.48
C LEU A 63 -7.04 0.91 7.90
N ALA A 64 -6.96 2.22 8.12
CA ALA A 64 -8.12 3.05 8.44
C ALA A 64 -9.18 3.01 7.32
N ASP A 65 -8.74 2.97 6.06
CA ASP A 65 -9.63 2.92 4.89
C ASP A 65 -9.93 1.50 4.39
N ARG A 66 -9.43 0.46 5.06
CA ARG A 66 -9.54 -0.95 4.62
C ARG A 66 -10.97 -1.36 4.33
N ASP A 67 -11.90 -1.03 5.22
CA ASP A 67 -13.29 -1.47 5.06
C ASP A 67 -13.98 -0.72 3.92
N LYS A 68 -13.67 0.56 3.71
CA LYS A 68 -14.07 1.31 2.52
C LYS A 68 -13.56 0.68 1.22
N PHE A 69 -12.31 0.20 1.21
CA PHE A 69 -11.78 -0.52 0.04
C PHE A 69 -12.50 -1.85 -0.20
N LYS A 70 -12.86 -2.60 0.86
CA LYS A 70 -13.65 -3.84 0.71
C LYS A 70 -15.06 -3.56 0.20
N GLU A 71 -15.70 -2.52 0.71
CA GLU A 71 -17.03 -2.10 0.24
C GLU A 71 -16.99 -1.69 -1.23
N ALA A 72 -15.99 -0.88 -1.63
CA ALA A 72 -15.80 -0.51 -3.02
C ALA A 72 -15.55 -1.74 -3.92
N ALA A 73 -14.70 -2.67 -3.48
CA ALA A 73 -14.44 -3.91 -4.21
C ALA A 73 -15.69 -4.78 -4.36
N ALA A 74 -16.47 -4.94 -3.30
CA ALA A 74 -17.75 -5.67 -3.33
C ALA A 74 -18.78 -4.99 -4.25
N ALA A 75 -18.84 -3.65 -4.24
CA ALA A 75 -19.71 -2.89 -5.13
C ALA A 75 -19.32 -3.07 -6.60
N TRP A 76 -18.02 -3.07 -6.92
CA TRP A 76 -17.52 -3.34 -8.27
C TRP A 76 -17.82 -4.78 -8.73
N ASP A 77 -17.66 -5.76 -7.85
CA ASP A 77 -17.99 -7.16 -8.13
C ASP A 77 -19.49 -7.35 -8.42
N ALA A 78 -20.35 -6.80 -7.55
CA ALA A 78 -21.80 -6.83 -7.73
C ALA A 78 -22.23 -6.09 -9.01
N PHE A 79 -21.63 -4.93 -9.30
CA PHE A 79 -21.87 -4.20 -10.54
C PHE A 79 -21.49 -5.03 -11.77
N GLY A 80 -20.33 -5.68 -11.75
CA GLY A 80 -19.88 -6.57 -12.82
C GLY A 80 -20.84 -7.73 -13.06
N ALA A 81 -21.32 -8.38 -11.99
CA ALA A 81 -22.30 -9.46 -12.07
C ALA A 81 -23.63 -8.98 -12.67
N MET A 82 -24.15 -7.84 -12.19
CA MET A 82 -25.39 -7.26 -12.71
C MET A 82 -25.26 -6.85 -14.18
N TRP A 83 -24.12 -6.24 -14.56
CA TRP A 83 -23.84 -5.86 -15.95
C TRP A 83 -23.78 -7.09 -16.88
N MET A 84 -23.09 -8.15 -16.48
CA MET A 84 -23.04 -9.38 -17.27
C MET A 84 -24.43 -10.01 -17.43
N LEU A 85 -25.22 -10.07 -16.36
CA LEU A 85 -26.57 -10.61 -16.40
C LEU A 85 -27.48 -9.77 -17.31
N SER A 86 -27.45 -8.45 -17.19
CA SER A 86 -28.26 -7.55 -18.01
C SER A 86 -27.90 -7.63 -19.50
N GLN A 87 -26.60 -7.68 -19.83
CA GLN A 87 -26.12 -7.88 -21.20
C GLN A 87 -26.60 -9.23 -21.78
N ARG A 88 -26.60 -10.30 -20.97
CA ARG A 88 -27.09 -11.62 -21.41
C ARG A 88 -28.60 -11.64 -21.62
N ALA A 89 -29.37 -11.03 -20.71
CA ALA A 89 -30.82 -10.92 -20.83
C ALA A 89 -31.22 -10.10 -22.07
N MET A 90 -30.61 -8.93 -22.26
CA MET A 90 -30.85 -8.07 -23.43
C MET A 90 -30.45 -8.76 -24.73
N LYS A 91 -29.33 -9.49 -24.76
CA LYS A 91 -28.95 -10.30 -25.93
C LYS A 91 -30.03 -11.33 -26.25
N ARG A 92 -30.59 -12.03 -25.26
CA ARG A 92 -31.63 -13.02 -25.50
C ARG A 92 -32.88 -12.39 -26.13
N VAL A 93 -33.35 -11.27 -25.58
CA VAL A 93 -34.48 -10.51 -26.13
C VAL A 93 -34.21 -10.09 -27.58
N ALA A 94 -33.02 -9.58 -27.88
CA ALA A 94 -32.65 -9.17 -29.23
C ALA A 94 -32.69 -10.35 -30.23
N LEU A 95 -32.20 -11.53 -29.83
CA LEU A 95 -32.25 -12.74 -30.66
C LEU A 95 -33.69 -13.25 -30.85
N ASP A 96 -34.51 -13.22 -29.81
CA ASP A 96 -35.92 -13.62 -29.91
C ASP A 96 -36.69 -12.72 -30.89
N LEU A 97 -36.46 -11.40 -30.83
CA LEU A 97 -37.06 -10.44 -31.75
C LEU A 97 -36.52 -10.55 -33.18
N ALA A 98 -35.23 -10.89 -33.34
CA ALA A 98 -34.62 -11.11 -34.64
C ALA A 98 -35.15 -12.36 -35.33
N ALA A 99 -35.33 -13.46 -34.58
CA ALA A 99 -35.93 -14.69 -35.07
C ALA A 99 -37.36 -14.46 -35.58
N GLN A 100 -38.14 -13.62 -34.90
CA GLN A 100 -39.48 -13.21 -35.37
C GLN A 100 -39.44 -12.45 -36.71
N GLN A 101 -38.33 -11.79 -37.01
CA GLN A 101 -38.08 -11.07 -38.26
C GLN A 101 -37.38 -11.94 -39.32
N GLY A 102 -37.13 -13.22 -39.03
CA GLY A 102 -36.42 -14.13 -39.93
C GLY A 102 -34.92 -13.86 -40.04
N LEU A 103 -34.33 -13.11 -39.12
CA LEU A 103 -32.90 -12.84 -39.07
C LEU A 103 -32.17 -13.93 -38.29
N SER A 104 -30.96 -14.27 -38.73
CA SER A 104 -30.09 -15.21 -38.03
C SER A 104 -29.37 -14.57 -36.85
N ASP A 105 -28.99 -15.39 -35.86
CA ASP A 105 -28.18 -14.97 -34.71
C ASP A 105 -26.85 -14.31 -35.16
N GLU A 106 -26.24 -14.83 -36.22
CA GLU A 106 -24.97 -14.32 -36.77
C GLU A 106 -25.11 -12.91 -37.30
N GLU A 107 -26.19 -12.61 -38.04
CA GLU A 107 -26.45 -11.27 -38.56
C GLU A 107 -26.67 -10.25 -37.44
N VAL A 108 -27.37 -10.65 -36.38
CA VAL A 108 -27.58 -9.80 -35.19
C VAL A 108 -26.26 -9.49 -34.50
N VAL A 109 -25.42 -10.50 -34.30
CA VAL A 109 -24.10 -10.33 -33.67
C VAL A 109 -23.19 -9.47 -34.53
N ALA A 110 -23.15 -9.69 -35.85
CA ALA A 110 -22.36 -8.88 -36.78
C ALA A 110 -22.81 -7.41 -36.76
N ARG A 111 -24.12 -7.15 -36.71
CA ARG A 111 -24.67 -5.81 -36.60
C ARG A 111 -24.30 -5.15 -35.26
N ALA A 112 -24.35 -5.87 -34.15
CA ALA A 112 -23.93 -5.36 -32.85
C ALA A 112 -22.43 -4.98 -32.81
N LEU A 113 -21.56 -5.82 -33.40
CA LEU A 113 -20.13 -5.52 -33.54
C LEU A 113 -19.88 -4.30 -34.42
N ALA A 114 -20.65 -4.14 -35.50
CA ALA A 114 -20.56 -2.97 -36.35
C ALA A 114 -20.95 -1.69 -35.60
N TYR A 115 -22.01 -1.70 -34.80
CA TYR A 115 -22.40 -0.57 -33.96
C TYR A 115 -21.32 -0.22 -32.92
N ALA A 116 -20.78 -1.21 -32.21
CA ALA A 116 -19.69 -0.99 -31.26
C ALA A 116 -18.46 -0.37 -31.94
N ASN A 117 -18.08 -0.87 -33.13
CA ASN A 117 -16.99 -0.31 -33.90
C ASN A 117 -17.24 1.13 -34.38
N ARG A 118 -18.48 1.49 -34.74
CA ARG A 118 -18.82 2.89 -35.06
C ARG A 118 -18.62 3.80 -33.86
N VAL A 119 -19.15 3.45 -32.69
CA VAL A 119 -18.96 4.23 -31.44
C VAL A 119 -17.47 4.40 -31.11
N LEU A 120 -16.66 3.36 -31.33
CA LEU A 120 -15.23 3.41 -31.04
C LEU A 120 -14.43 4.22 -32.05
N ASN A 121 -14.85 4.30 -33.31
CA ASN A 121 -14.04 4.86 -34.40
C ASN A 121 -14.59 6.17 -35.00
N ALA A 122 -15.88 6.45 -34.85
CA ALA A 122 -16.49 7.73 -35.20
C ALA A 122 -16.41 8.74 -34.03
N GLU A 123 -16.57 10.02 -34.37
CA GLU A 123 -16.41 11.14 -33.44
C GLU A 123 -17.71 11.44 -32.67
N GLU A 124 -18.87 11.30 -33.32
CA GLU A 124 -20.19 11.66 -32.77
C GLU A 124 -21.19 10.49 -32.71
N GLU A 125 -20.77 9.25 -32.96
CA GLU A 125 -21.69 8.11 -32.87
C GLU A 125 -22.04 7.79 -31.41
N ASP A 126 -23.33 7.93 -31.09
CA ASP A 126 -23.91 7.73 -29.75
C ASP A 126 -25.07 6.71 -29.75
N LEU A 127 -25.18 5.93 -30.82
CA LEU A 127 -26.28 4.97 -31.05
C LEU A 127 -27.65 5.64 -30.99
N GLY A 128 -27.79 6.81 -31.63
CA GLY A 128 -29.04 7.55 -31.71
C GLY A 128 -29.45 8.19 -30.39
N GLY A 129 -28.49 8.70 -29.64
CA GLY A 129 -28.70 9.38 -28.35
C GLY A 129 -28.92 8.44 -27.16
N THR A 130 -28.67 7.15 -27.31
CA THR A 130 -28.90 6.17 -26.24
C THR A 130 -27.75 6.09 -25.24
N ILE A 131 -26.57 6.61 -25.59
CA ILE A 131 -25.42 6.70 -24.69
C ILE A 131 -25.36 8.10 -24.06
N ALA A 132 -25.39 8.17 -22.74
CA ALA A 132 -25.30 9.44 -22.04
C ALA A 132 -23.92 10.12 -22.28
N PRO A 133 -23.83 11.47 -22.31
CA PRO A 133 -22.57 12.17 -22.59
C PRO A 133 -21.41 11.78 -21.64
N ALA A 134 -21.72 11.55 -20.36
CA ALA A 134 -20.72 11.10 -19.38
C ALA A 134 -20.16 9.69 -19.71
N GLN A 135 -21.00 8.81 -20.24
CA GLN A 135 -20.60 7.47 -20.67
C GLN A 135 -19.78 7.53 -21.96
N LEU A 136 -20.13 8.40 -22.91
CA LEU A 136 -19.30 8.65 -24.11
C LEU A 136 -17.90 9.14 -23.73
N ALA A 137 -17.82 10.10 -22.81
CA ALA A 137 -16.54 10.58 -22.29
C ALA A 137 -15.75 9.45 -21.60
N HIS A 138 -16.43 8.55 -20.88
CA HIS A 138 -15.79 7.39 -20.27
C HIS A 138 -15.28 6.38 -21.31
N ILE A 139 -16.08 6.07 -22.33
CA ILE A 139 -15.69 5.22 -23.46
C ILE A 139 -14.49 5.82 -24.19
N ALA A 140 -14.50 7.14 -24.43
CA ALA A 140 -13.41 7.87 -25.08
C ALA A 140 -12.07 7.66 -24.37
N ARG A 141 -12.04 7.74 -23.03
CA ARG A 141 -10.83 7.48 -22.22
C ARG A 141 -10.29 6.06 -22.38
N HIS A 142 -11.14 5.09 -22.70
CA HIS A 142 -10.79 3.67 -22.80
C HIS A 142 -10.75 3.14 -24.25
N LYS A 143 -10.95 3.99 -25.26
CA LYS A 143 -10.95 3.61 -26.70
C LYS A 143 -9.73 2.74 -27.09
N PRO A 144 -8.48 3.03 -26.68
CA PRO A 144 -7.33 2.21 -27.05
C PRO A 144 -7.41 0.76 -26.55
N PHE A 145 -8.00 0.54 -25.38
CA PHE A 145 -8.22 -0.79 -24.83
C PHE A 145 -9.40 -1.47 -25.52
N LEU A 146 -10.53 -0.77 -25.63
CA LEU A 146 -11.77 -1.31 -26.21
C LEU A 146 -11.58 -1.72 -27.68
N ARG A 147 -10.88 -0.93 -28.49
CA ARG A 147 -10.59 -1.28 -29.90
C ARG A 147 -9.85 -2.61 -30.07
N LYS A 148 -9.12 -3.11 -29.05
CA LYS A 148 -8.48 -4.43 -29.12
C LYS A 148 -9.47 -5.57 -28.90
N GLN A 149 -10.54 -5.32 -28.16
CA GLN A 149 -11.56 -6.31 -27.79
C GLN A 149 -12.66 -6.45 -28.87
N PHE A 150 -12.90 -5.41 -29.66
CA PHE A 150 -13.92 -5.36 -30.72
C PHE A 150 -13.36 -5.51 -32.14
N ARG A 151 -12.13 -6.02 -32.27
CA ARG A 151 -11.51 -6.36 -33.56
C ARG A 151 -12.05 -7.66 -34.14
#